data_AF-A0A1Q7G4P3-F1
#
_entry.id   AF-A0A1Q7G4P3-F1
#
_cell.length_a   1.000
_cell.length_b   1.000
_cell.length_c   1.000
_cell.angle_alpha   90.00
_cell.angle_beta   90.00
_cell.angle_gamma   90.00
#
_symmetry.space_group_name_H-M   'P 1'
#
loop_
_entity.id
_entity.type
_entity.pdbx_description
1 polymer ?
#
loop_
_entity_poly.entity_id
_entity_poly.type
_entity_poly.pdbx_seq_one_letter_code
_entity_poly.pdbx_strand_id
1 'polypeptide(L)'
;AERFDKRVILSKFMCSWPPNIKKGIQLEGFGAPGGPGSRPWGSSPLALSNSSCYTTGTLQKATTISFATADLSNWKVVHKSSLPPLETQIKIGPGEGVRFWILVLALGSESAYDAALISKSKDFEKGILLKKGEMSEWLFEDFTLDSKKTIRGSFRMKLIDMGLNSKLQGFRLFVSQIFPLKGWTFPEDIAMDLINECGPFLESISHFPYAFGWVDESTYLDDVSYQAEWLSKAAKYLMSKNGWDLYMTHWHGIDNTQHAFLRFDKSVLTEEESKISDRVVMRSYEIADKLVGDMVNSATRSATESMGSTSEKNDDTYIFVISDHGQVMGTKRFFINQYLYQRGFIKLKRDPTSGKVVIDWQNTQAFAQGMVSIYINLKGREPEGSVTPGDEYNAVSEKLIDMLYDMKDPATGIRIVSLALRNKDCEFLGLAGERTGDVIFAANPPYVLDNRIRLEGDLFEDLVTGLRGGSVHGQQLPSVDLGKNGTLRSMVIAHGPKIKKGYVRDKPINMIDIAPTIAHILNIPPPKNSEGKVIFDLFQ
;
A
#
# COMPACT_ATOMS: atom_id res chain seq x y z
N ALA A 1 13.38 0.99 -23.80
CA ALA A 1 13.32 2.42 -24.08
C ALA A 1 14.70 3.07 -23.99
N GLU A 2 15.29 3.28 -22.81
CA GLU A 2 16.59 3.99 -22.66
C GLU A 2 17.74 3.48 -23.55
N ARG A 3 17.90 2.16 -23.69
CA ARG A 3 18.95 1.56 -24.53
C ARG A 3 18.80 1.88 -26.03
N PHE A 4 17.65 2.38 -26.43
CA PHE A 4 17.31 2.82 -27.79
C PHE A 4 17.12 4.34 -27.82
N ASP A 5 17.85 5.06 -26.96
CA ASP A 5 17.93 6.52 -26.87
C ASP A 5 16.58 7.24 -26.65
N LYS A 6 15.61 6.53 -26.06
CA LYS A 6 14.35 7.12 -25.58
C LYS A 6 14.54 7.75 -24.20
N ARG A 7 14.02 8.96 -24.01
CA ARG A 7 13.99 9.69 -22.74
C ARG A 7 12.86 9.15 -21.87
N VAL A 8 13.21 8.50 -20.77
CA VAL A 8 12.25 7.85 -19.88
C VAL A 8 12.13 8.64 -18.58
N ILE A 9 10.89 8.84 -18.13
CA ILE A 9 10.55 9.35 -16.81
C ILE A 9 9.74 8.28 -16.08
N LEU A 10 10.29 7.76 -14.98
CA LEU A 10 9.67 6.72 -14.17
C LEU A 10 9.30 7.31 -12.80
N SER A 11 8.02 7.61 -12.58
CA SER A 11 7.54 8.32 -11.39
C SER A 11 6.77 7.39 -10.47
N LYS A 12 7.34 7.02 -9.32
CA LYS A 12 6.71 6.16 -8.31
C LYS A 12 6.23 4.79 -8.85
N PHE A 13 6.94 4.22 -9.82
CA PHE A 13 6.57 2.93 -10.40
C PHE A 13 7.04 1.80 -9.48
N MET A 14 6.14 0.96 -8.97
CA MET A 14 6.46 -0.01 -7.92
C MET A 14 7.57 -0.99 -8.32
N CYS A 15 8.37 -1.40 -7.33
CA CYS A 15 9.50 -2.32 -7.48
C CYS A 15 10.59 -1.86 -8.47
N SER A 16 10.61 -0.58 -8.84
CA SER A 16 11.63 -0.02 -9.74
C SER A 16 12.85 0.53 -9.02
N TRP A 17 12.80 0.71 -7.69
CA TRP A 17 13.90 1.25 -6.89
C TRP A 17 14.76 0.13 -6.25
N PRO A 18 16.11 0.24 -6.21
CA PRO A 18 16.95 1.36 -6.66
C PRO A 18 16.99 1.54 -8.19
N PRO A 19 17.27 2.75 -8.68
CA PRO A 19 17.19 3.07 -10.10
C PRO A 19 18.25 2.30 -10.91
N ASN A 20 17.81 1.66 -11.99
CA ASN A 20 18.69 1.07 -13.01
C ASN A 20 18.82 1.93 -14.27
N ILE A 21 18.07 3.04 -14.33
CA ILE A 21 18.13 4.05 -15.38
C ILE A 21 19.42 4.86 -15.28
N LYS A 22 19.95 5.35 -16.41
CA LYS A 22 21.22 6.10 -16.51
C LYS A 22 21.10 7.46 -17.21
N LYS A 23 20.17 7.61 -18.14
CA LYS A 23 19.97 8.78 -19.01
C LYS A 23 18.61 9.46 -18.82
N GLY A 24 17.71 8.87 -18.04
CA GLY A 24 16.38 9.42 -17.76
C GLY A 24 16.19 9.80 -16.30
N ILE A 25 14.93 10.03 -15.92
CA ILE A 25 14.55 10.46 -14.58
C ILE A 25 13.80 9.32 -13.90
N GLN A 26 14.14 9.01 -12.65
CA GLN A 26 13.38 8.08 -11.83
C GLN A 26 13.15 8.67 -10.44
N LEU A 27 11.90 8.62 -9.99
CA LEU A 27 11.48 9.06 -8.66
C LEU A 27 10.95 7.85 -7.94
N GLU A 28 11.53 7.55 -6.78
CA GLU A 28 11.01 6.55 -5.85
C GLU A 28 10.59 5.26 -6.62
N GLY A 29 9.52 4.56 -6.24
CA GLY A 29 9.18 3.25 -6.79
C GLY A 29 9.75 2.08 -6.00
N PHE A 30 10.10 2.29 -4.73
CA PHE A 30 10.30 1.20 -3.79
C PHE A 30 8.96 0.47 -3.62
N GLY A 31 8.85 -0.69 -4.27
CA GLY A 31 7.75 -1.59 -4.00
C GLY A 31 8.14 -2.42 -2.79
N ALA A 32 7.45 -2.24 -1.65
CA ALA A 32 7.67 -3.08 -0.48
C ALA A 32 7.40 -4.55 -0.84
N PRO A 33 8.42 -5.43 -0.99
CA PRO A 33 8.21 -6.86 -1.16
C PRO A 33 8.06 -7.50 0.24
N GLY A 34 7.35 -6.79 1.13
CA GLY A 34 7.23 -7.10 2.54
C GLY A 34 5.95 -7.87 2.79
N GLY A 35 5.90 -9.14 2.35
CA GLY A 35 5.00 -10.10 2.98
C GLY A 35 5.22 -10.14 4.50
N PRO A 36 4.30 -10.74 5.27
CA PRO A 36 4.42 -10.84 6.72
C PRO A 36 5.74 -11.54 7.11
N GLY A 37 6.77 -10.77 7.49
CA GLY A 37 8.05 -11.32 7.95
C GLY A 37 9.28 -10.44 7.80
N SER A 38 9.43 -9.65 6.73
CA SER A 38 10.66 -8.87 6.48
C SER A 38 10.51 -7.38 6.79
N ARG A 39 9.36 -6.78 6.49
CA ARG A 39 8.95 -5.43 6.93
C ARG A 39 7.42 -5.33 6.99
N PRO A 40 6.81 -4.53 7.89
CA PRO A 40 5.38 -4.25 7.83
C PRO A 40 5.02 -3.62 6.48
N TRP A 41 3.91 -4.05 5.88
CA TRP A 41 3.29 -3.34 4.76
C TRP A 41 3.15 -1.83 5.11
N GLY A 42 3.39 -0.95 4.13
CA GLY A 42 3.39 0.49 4.33
C GLY A 42 4.67 1.08 4.93
N SER A 43 5.76 0.30 5.00
CA SER A 43 7.09 0.78 5.38
C SER A 43 8.05 0.83 4.20
N SER A 44 8.96 1.80 4.24
CA SER A 44 9.92 2.06 3.18
C SER A 44 11.33 2.21 3.73
N PRO A 45 12.35 1.67 3.05
CA PRO A 45 13.74 1.92 3.38
C PRO A 45 14.16 3.35 3.07
N LEU A 46 13.40 4.08 2.25
CA LEU A 46 13.69 5.47 1.94
C LEU A 46 13.13 6.40 3.03
N ALA A 47 12.00 6.07 3.63
CA ALA A 47 11.47 6.83 4.75
C ALA A 47 12.39 6.79 5.97
N LEU A 48 12.54 7.93 6.65
CA LEU A 48 13.26 8.01 7.92
C LEU A 48 12.46 7.38 9.07
N SER A 49 11.13 7.51 9.00
CA SER A 49 10.21 6.87 9.93
C SER A 49 8.83 6.70 9.29
N ASN A 50 8.12 5.64 9.66
CA ASN A 50 6.70 5.50 9.31
C ASN A 50 5.86 6.54 10.07
N SER A 51 4.59 6.68 9.68
CA SER A 51 3.65 7.48 10.46
C SER A 51 3.57 7.01 11.92
N SER A 52 3.21 7.92 12.83
CA SER A 52 3.06 7.63 14.25
C SER A 52 1.81 8.31 14.83
N CYS A 53 1.37 7.83 15.99
CA CYS A 53 0.22 8.37 16.70
C CYS A 53 0.53 8.43 18.18
N TYR A 54 0.29 9.58 18.80
CA TYR A 54 0.41 9.79 20.24
C TYR A 54 -0.99 9.93 20.83
N THR A 55 -1.34 9.06 21.77
CA THR A 55 -2.68 9.01 22.33
C THR A 55 -2.68 8.72 23.82
N THR A 56 -3.70 9.19 24.54
CA THR A 56 -3.93 8.77 25.94
C THR A 56 -4.70 7.45 26.03
N GLY A 57 -5.26 6.96 24.93
CA GLY A 57 -5.97 5.69 24.85
C GLY A 57 -5.07 4.50 24.51
N THR A 58 -5.70 3.34 24.35
CA THR A 58 -5.04 2.11 23.88
C THR A 58 -5.42 1.88 22.42
N LEU A 59 -4.57 2.32 21.50
CA LEU A 59 -4.69 2.05 20.07
C LEU A 59 -3.56 1.13 19.61
N GLN A 60 -3.84 0.26 18.66
CA GLN A 60 -2.85 -0.65 18.11
C GLN A 60 -1.65 0.14 17.57
N LYS A 61 -0.42 -0.27 17.95
CA LYS A 61 0.85 0.32 17.46
C LYS A 61 1.05 1.82 17.75
N ALA A 62 0.15 2.49 18.47
CA ALA A 62 0.32 3.89 18.87
C ALA A 62 1.25 4.02 20.08
N THR A 63 1.79 5.22 20.29
CA THR A 63 2.52 5.59 21.51
C THR A 63 1.54 6.13 22.54
N THR A 64 1.37 5.42 23.65
CA THR A 64 0.56 5.90 24.77
C THR A 64 1.31 6.98 25.54
N ILE A 65 0.64 8.12 25.77
CA ILE A 65 1.16 9.28 26.50
C ILE A 65 0.21 9.65 27.64
N SER A 66 0.73 10.39 28.61
CA SER A 66 -0.06 11.00 29.68
C SER A 66 0.30 12.46 29.82
N PHE A 67 -0.64 13.25 30.34
CA PHE A 67 -0.48 14.67 30.58
C PHE A 67 -0.39 14.95 32.08
N ALA A 68 0.44 15.93 32.44
CA ALA A 68 0.53 16.49 33.79
C ALA A 68 0.09 17.96 33.76
N THR A 69 -0.21 18.55 34.92
CA THR A 69 -0.45 20.00 35.02
C THR A 69 0.78 20.77 34.54
N ALA A 70 0.58 21.73 33.64
CA ALA A 70 1.66 22.55 33.12
C ALA A 70 2.13 23.57 34.16
N ASP A 71 3.44 23.65 34.36
CA ASP A 71 4.05 24.75 35.07
C ASP A 71 4.24 25.93 34.12
N LEU A 72 3.26 26.83 34.10
CA LEU A 72 3.25 28.00 33.23
C LEU A 72 4.37 29.00 33.52
N SER A 73 5.02 28.95 34.68
CA SER A 73 6.19 29.80 34.94
C SER A 73 7.37 29.47 34.01
N ASN A 74 7.42 28.23 33.51
CA ASN A 74 8.40 27.78 32.53
C ASN A 74 7.97 28.05 31.08
N TRP A 75 6.76 28.54 30.87
CA TRP A 75 6.24 28.85 29.56
C TRP A 75 6.18 30.35 29.31
N LYS A 76 6.67 30.78 28.16
CA LYS A 76 6.34 32.09 27.62
C LYS A 76 4.95 32.02 26.98
N VAL A 77 3.89 32.10 27.79
CA VAL A 77 2.49 32.06 27.33
C VAL A 77 1.94 33.46 27.13
N VAL A 78 1.22 33.66 26.03
CA VAL A 78 0.59 34.94 25.68
C VAL A 78 -0.94 34.91 25.86
N HIS A 79 -1.55 33.71 25.87
CA HIS A 79 -2.99 33.54 25.98
C HIS A 79 -3.43 32.89 27.30
N LYS A 80 -4.53 33.40 27.87
CA LYS A 80 -5.14 32.84 29.07
C LYS A 80 -6.00 31.64 28.70
N SER A 81 -5.75 30.49 29.32
CA SER A 81 -6.60 29.31 29.27
C SER A 81 -7.65 29.36 30.38
N SER A 82 -8.89 28.98 30.08
CA SER A 82 -9.99 28.94 31.07
C SER A 82 -9.89 27.74 32.02
N LEU A 83 -9.25 26.66 31.58
CA LEU A 83 -8.92 25.49 32.39
C LEU A 83 -7.41 25.47 32.72
N PRO A 84 -6.98 24.85 33.84
CA PRO A 84 -5.57 24.66 34.15
C PRO A 84 -4.85 23.94 33.00
N PRO A 85 -3.86 24.55 32.32
CA PRO A 85 -3.22 23.92 31.18
C PRO A 85 -2.52 22.62 31.55
N LEU A 86 -2.48 21.68 30.60
CA LEU A 86 -1.82 20.40 30.76
C LEU A 86 -0.65 20.30 29.79
N GLU A 87 0.43 19.63 30.16
CA GLU A 87 1.57 19.41 29.28
C GLU A 87 2.06 17.96 29.26
N THR A 88 2.72 17.61 28.18
CA THR A 88 3.53 16.41 28.06
C THR A 88 4.67 16.62 27.07
N GLN A 89 5.60 15.68 26.99
CA GLN A 89 6.68 15.70 26.01
C GLN A 89 6.65 14.42 25.18
N ILE A 90 6.81 14.58 23.87
CA ILE A 90 6.90 13.48 22.91
C ILE A 90 8.22 13.54 22.14
N LYS A 91 8.62 12.39 21.59
CA LYS A 91 9.77 12.26 20.68
C LYS A 91 9.25 11.83 19.32
N ILE A 92 9.49 12.62 18.27
CA ILE A 92 9.09 12.33 16.89
C ILE A 92 10.31 11.88 16.09
N GLY A 93 10.17 10.80 15.31
CA GLY A 93 11.19 10.28 14.41
C GLY A 93 12.08 9.16 14.98
N PRO A 94 13.06 8.68 14.20
CA PRO A 94 13.87 7.51 14.54
C PRO A 94 14.91 7.82 15.63
N GLY A 95 15.42 6.77 16.28
CA GLY A 95 16.49 6.88 17.29
C GLY A 95 16.06 7.73 18.48
N GLU A 96 16.85 8.77 18.82
CA GLU A 96 16.51 9.72 19.88
C GLU A 96 15.37 10.69 19.49
N GLY A 97 15.05 10.78 18.20
CA GLY A 97 14.02 11.66 17.65
C GLY A 97 14.26 13.15 17.94
N VAL A 98 13.28 13.96 17.59
CA VAL A 98 13.20 15.38 17.94
C VAL A 98 12.15 15.53 19.04
N ARG A 99 12.51 16.23 20.11
CA ARG A 99 11.63 16.44 21.26
C ARG A 99 10.67 17.61 21.00
N PHE A 100 9.39 17.36 21.26
CA PHE A 100 8.34 18.37 21.24
C PHE A 100 7.57 18.34 22.56
N TRP A 101 7.26 19.52 23.08
CA TRP A 101 6.26 19.72 24.12
C TRP A 101 4.89 19.83 23.48
N ILE A 102 3.88 19.26 24.13
CA ILE A 102 2.47 19.50 23.83
C ILE A 102 1.90 20.22 25.05
N LEU A 103 1.34 21.41 24.84
CA LEU A 103 0.60 22.18 25.84
C LEU A 103 -0.87 22.24 25.43
N VAL A 104 -1.75 21.67 26.25
CA VAL A 104 -3.19 21.60 26.02
C VAL A 104 -3.88 22.72 26.78
N LEU A 105 -4.77 23.43 26.08
CA LEU A 105 -5.36 24.69 26.49
C LEU A 105 -6.87 24.69 26.23
N ALA A 106 -7.60 25.47 27.02
CA ALA A 106 -9.01 25.78 26.81
C ALA A 106 -9.11 27.28 26.45
N LEU A 107 -9.03 27.58 25.15
CA LEU A 107 -8.94 28.95 24.64
C LEU A 107 -10.30 29.52 24.23
N GLY A 108 -11.22 28.68 23.74
CA GLY A 108 -12.56 29.05 23.31
C GLY A 108 -13.67 28.39 24.14
N SER A 109 -13.34 27.62 25.17
CA SER A 109 -14.28 26.91 26.04
C SER A 109 -13.94 27.11 27.51
N GLU A 110 -14.95 27.19 28.36
CA GLU A 110 -14.79 27.28 29.82
C GLU A 110 -14.76 25.90 30.50
N SER A 111 -15.21 24.86 29.80
CA SER A 111 -15.44 23.53 30.39
C SER A 111 -14.71 22.38 29.68
N ALA A 112 -14.03 22.65 28.57
CA ALA A 112 -13.28 21.64 27.82
C ALA A 112 -12.01 22.21 27.19
N TYR A 113 -10.98 21.38 27.06
CA TYR A 113 -9.80 21.72 26.27
C TYR A 113 -10.14 21.63 24.78
N ASP A 114 -9.68 22.61 24.00
CA ASP A 114 -10.03 22.78 22.59
C ASP A 114 -8.84 23.12 21.68
N ALA A 115 -7.64 23.27 22.25
CA ALA A 115 -6.42 23.50 21.49
C ALA A 115 -5.21 22.78 22.10
N ALA A 116 -4.30 22.35 21.22
CA ALA A 116 -2.99 21.83 21.59
C ALA A 116 -1.90 22.66 20.88
N LEU A 117 -0.97 23.21 21.65
CA LEU A 117 0.23 23.85 21.14
C LEU A 117 1.38 22.83 21.13
N ILE A 118 1.96 22.58 19.96
CA ILE A 118 3.10 21.68 19.79
C ILE A 118 4.36 22.52 19.53
N SER A 119 5.39 22.40 20.37
CA SER A 119 6.59 23.27 20.27
C SER A 119 7.88 22.58 20.70
N LYS A 120 9.01 22.94 20.08
CA LYS A 120 10.34 22.45 20.49
C LYS A 120 10.86 23.09 21.79
N SER A 121 10.26 24.20 22.19
CA SER A 121 10.58 24.92 23.42
C SER A 121 9.30 25.30 24.16
N LYS A 122 9.40 25.62 25.45
CA LYS A 122 8.27 26.14 26.23
C LYS A 122 8.00 27.63 25.91
N ASP A 123 7.74 27.93 24.64
CA ASP A 123 7.48 29.26 24.10
C ASP A 123 6.27 29.17 23.15
N PHE A 124 5.21 29.90 23.50
CA PHE A 124 3.94 29.85 22.78
C PHE A 124 4.08 30.36 21.34
N GLU A 125 4.81 31.47 21.16
CA GLU A 125 4.99 32.13 19.86
C GLU A 125 5.83 31.31 18.86
N LYS A 126 6.52 30.27 19.35
CA LYS A 126 7.32 29.35 18.53
C LYS A 126 6.65 28.00 18.30
N GLY A 127 5.47 27.80 18.86
CA GLY A 127 4.70 26.57 18.74
C GLY A 127 3.69 26.62 17.60
N ILE A 128 3.20 25.44 17.24
CA ILE A 128 2.10 25.26 16.30
C ILE A 128 0.85 25.00 17.12
N LEU A 129 -0.09 25.94 17.08
CA LEU A 129 -1.39 25.78 17.71
C LEU A 129 -2.30 25.02 16.76
N LEU A 130 -2.82 23.87 17.20
CA LEU A 130 -3.80 23.08 16.47
C LEU A 130 -5.07 22.92 17.28
N LYS A 131 -6.21 23.01 16.60
CA LYS A 131 -7.52 22.55 17.07
C LYS A 131 -7.86 21.19 16.48
N LYS A 132 -8.91 20.55 17.03
CA LYS A 132 -9.40 19.28 16.50
C LYS A 132 -9.70 19.38 15.00
N GLY A 133 -9.16 18.46 14.22
CA GLY A 133 -9.28 18.39 12.76
C GLY A 133 -8.23 19.20 12.00
N GLU A 134 -7.46 20.07 12.64
CA GLU A 134 -6.46 20.89 11.97
C GLU A 134 -5.16 20.11 11.74
N MET A 135 -4.60 20.29 10.55
CA MET A 135 -3.30 19.79 10.12
C MET A 135 -2.29 20.94 10.17
N SER A 136 -1.08 20.67 10.63
CA SER A 136 0.02 21.63 10.58
C SER A 136 0.51 21.86 9.15
N GLU A 137 1.18 22.98 8.93
CA GLU A 137 2.12 23.11 7.82
C GLU A 137 3.21 22.03 7.87
N TRP A 138 3.93 21.86 6.77
CA TRP A 138 5.08 20.96 6.72
C TRP A 138 6.21 21.44 7.64
N LEU A 139 6.65 20.56 8.53
CA LEU A 139 7.83 20.75 9.37
C LEU A 139 9.03 20.09 8.73
N PHE A 140 10.21 20.63 9.02
CA PHE A 140 11.49 20.13 8.53
C PHE A 140 12.47 20.04 9.69
N GLU A 141 12.97 18.83 9.95
CA GLU A 141 13.91 18.59 11.05
C GLU A 141 15.06 17.68 10.62
N ASP A 142 16.16 17.80 11.34
CA ASP A 142 17.36 16.99 11.15
C ASP A 142 17.34 15.78 12.09
N PHE A 143 17.32 14.57 11.52
CA PHE A 143 17.28 13.31 12.27
C PHE A 143 18.64 12.61 12.21
N THR A 144 19.18 12.24 13.37
CA THR A 144 20.46 11.52 13.45
C THR A 144 20.22 10.03 13.53
N LEU A 145 20.66 9.30 12.49
CA LEU A 145 20.62 7.84 12.41
C LEU A 145 21.95 7.26 12.91
N ASP A 146 21.87 6.21 13.73
CA ASP A 146 23.01 5.38 14.19
C ASP A 146 24.27 6.20 14.57
N SER A 147 24.03 7.32 15.26
CA SER A 147 25.03 8.22 15.85
C SER A 147 26.03 8.91 14.89
N LYS A 148 25.89 8.83 13.55
CA LYS A 148 26.84 9.45 12.61
C LYS A 148 26.27 10.09 11.34
N LYS A 149 25.02 9.80 10.94
CA LYS A 149 24.42 10.37 9.72
C LYS A 149 23.19 11.21 10.06
N THR A 150 23.29 12.51 9.84
CA THR A 150 22.15 13.43 9.93
C THR A 150 21.46 13.51 8.57
N ILE A 151 20.15 13.25 8.55
CA ILE A 151 19.31 13.39 7.35
C ILE A 151 18.15 14.33 7.68
N ARG A 152 17.98 15.35 6.84
CA ARG A 152 16.84 16.26 6.93
C ARG A 152 15.60 15.58 6.38
N GLY A 153 14.53 15.57 7.16
CA GLY A 153 13.25 14.98 6.79
C GLY A 153 12.09 15.94 7.01
N SER A 154 11.02 15.71 6.26
CA SER A 154 9.77 16.47 6.33
C SER A 154 8.64 15.62 6.87
N PHE A 155 7.75 16.23 7.66
CA PHE A 155 6.53 15.61 8.17
C PHE A 155 5.48 16.68 8.52
N ARG A 156 4.24 16.26 8.75
CA ARG A 156 3.14 17.11 9.24
C ARG A 156 2.39 16.40 10.36
N MET A 157 1.63 17.17 11.13
CA MET A 157 0.90 16.68 12.30
C MET A 157 -0.58 17.08 12.22
N LYS A 158 -1.49 16.17 12.55
CA LYS A 158 -2.93 16.46 12.66
C LYS A 158 -3.41 16.17 14.06
N LEU A 159 -4.11 17.12 14.67
CA LEU A 159 -4.81 16.88 15.92
C LEU A 159 -6.16 16.21 15.61
N ILE A 160 -6.25 14.90 15.80
CA ILE A 160 -7.43 14.10 15.46
C ILE A 160 -8.51 14.25 16.53
N ASP A 161 -8.11 14.20 17.80
CA ASP A 161 -9.04 14.39 18.92
C ASP A 161 -8.36 15.05 20.12
N MET A 162 -9.10 15.89 20.84
CA MET A 162 -8.64 16.53 22.08
C MET A 162 -8.77 15.60 23.29
N GLY A 163 -9.57 14.55 23.18
CA GLY A 163 -9.92 13.70 24.31
C GLY A 163 -10.95 14.36 25.23
N LEU A 164 -11.47 13.54 26.14
CA LEU A 164 -12.51 13.95 27.09
C LEU A 164 -11.92 14.17 28.48
N ASN A 165 -12.63 14.97 29.28
CA ASN A 165 -12.36 15.22 30.71
C ASN A 165 -10.94 15.72 31.02
N SER A 166 -10.62 15.85 32.31
CA SER A 166 -9.32 16.37 32.77
C SER A 166 -8.14 15.44 32.51
N LYS A 167 -8.39 14.18 32.13
CA LYS A 167 -7.35 13.20 31.75
C LYS A 167 -7.16 13.10 30.24
N LEU A 168 -7.91 13.89 29.45
CA LEU A 168 -7.88 13.88 27.99
C LEU A 168 -8.05 12.49 27.39
N GLN A 169 -8.97 11.68 27.94
CA GLN A 169 -9.19 10.30 27.48
C GLN A 169 -9.56 10.28 26.00
N GLY A 170 -8.74 9.63 25.17
CA GLY A 170 -8.94 9.58 23.72
C GLY A 170 -8.24 10.69 22.93
N PHE A 171 -7.45 11.57 23.57
CA PHE A 171 -6.58 12.52 22.88
C PHE A 171 -5.77 11.79 21.81
N ARG A 172 -5.61 12.42 20.65
CA ARG A 172 -4.94 11.79 19.52
C ARG A 172 -4.26 12.82 18.63
N LEU A 173 -2.94 12.76 18.60
CA LEU A 173 -2.09 13.50 17.65
C LEU A 173 -1.51 12.51 16.64
N PHE A 174 -1.88 12.67 15.37
CA PHE A 174 -1.31 11.93 14.26
C PHE A 174 -0.09 12.67 13.69
N VAL A 175 0.96 11.92 13.34
CA VAL A 175 2.15 12.42 12.66
C VAL A 175 2.35 11.59 11.39
N SER A 176 2.48 12.26 10.25
CA SER A 176 2.69 11.59 8.96
C SER A 176 4.02 10.82 8.91
N GLN A 177 4.22 10.03 7.85
CA GLN A 177 5.53 9.48 7.52
C GLN A 177 6.57 10.62 7.48
N ILE A 178 7.77 10.35 7.99
CA ILE A 178 8.91 11.26 7.90
C ILE A 178 9.73 10.86 6.68
N PHE A 179 9.69 11.68 5.64
CA PHE A 179 10.34 11.38 4.37
C PHE A 179 11.59 12.27 4.18
N PRO A 180 12.72 11.73 3.69
CA PRO A 180 13.94 12.52 3.50
C PRO A 180 13.80 13.50 2.34
N LEU A 181 14.52 14.62 2.39
CA LEU A 181 14.54 15.60 1.29
C LEU A 181 15.42 15.20 0.09
N LYS A 182 16.10 14.04 0.18
CA LYS A 182 17.09 13.58 -0.80
C LYS A 182 17.21 12.05 -0.78
N GLY A 183 17.85 11.46 -1.78
CA GLY A 183 18.14 10.02 -1.86
C GLY A 183 16.99 9.16 -2.38
N TRP A 184 16.00 9.77 -3.02
CA TRP A 184 14.81 9.11 -3.57
C TRP A 184 14.53 9.51 -5.03
N THR A 185 15.45 10.24 -5.67
CA THR A 185 15.39 10.53 -7.11
C THR A 185 16.69 10.16 -7.80
N PHE A 186 16.61 9.96 -9.10
CA PHE A 186 17.73 9.92 -10.02
C PHE A 186 17.40 10.78 -11.25
N PRO A 187 18.25 11.75 -11.63
CA PRO A 187 19.36 12.26 -10.83
C PRO A 187 18.91 12.88 -9.50
N GLU A 188 19.84 13.00 -8.55
CA GLU A 188 19.57 13.40 -7.16
C GLU A 188 19.14 14.87 -7.02
N ASP A 189 19.61 15.73 -7.92
CA ASP A 189 19.36 17.18 -7.91
C ASP A 189 17.89 17.55 -8.14
N ILE A 190 17.12 16.69 -8.81
CA ILE A 190 15.69 16.92 -9.07
C ILE A 190 14.83 16.85 -7.80
N ALA A 191 15.29 16.17 -6.74
CA ALA A 191 14.51 16.00 -5.50
C ALA A 191 14.03 17.33 -4.91
N MET A 192 14.91 18.34 -4.84
CA MET A 192 14.57 19.64 -4.24
C MET A 192 13.66 20.46 -5.14
N ASP A 193 13.83 20.40 -6.46
CA ASP A 193 12.92 21.04 -7.41
C ASP A 193 11.48 20.51 -7.24
N LEU A 194 11.35 19.19 -7.15
CA LEU A 194 10.05 18.55 -6.91
C LEU A 194 9.47 18.94 -5.57
N ILE A 195 10.28 19.02 -4.51
CA ILE A 195 9.81 19.46 -3.19
C ILE A 195 9.31 20.91 -3.25
N ASN A 196 10.02 21.79 -3.95
CA ASN A 196 9.64 23.20 -4.08
C ASN A 196 8.35 23.38 -4.90
N GLU A 197 8.19 22.61 -5.98
CA GLU A 197 7.05 22.73 -6.90
C GLU A 197 5.81 21.95 -6.44
N CYS A 198 6.02 20.79 -5.82
CA CYS A 198 4.95 19.84 -5.49
C CYS A 198 4.65 19.80 -3.99
N GLY A 199 5.57 20.26 -3.14
CA GLY A 199 5.58 20.03 -1.69
C GLY A 199 6.37 18.78 -1.31
N PRO A 200 6.56 18.50 -0.01
CA PRO A 200 7.26 17.30 0.42
C PRO A 200 6.59 15.98 -0.01
N PHE A 201 7.40 14.97 -0.34
CA PHE A 201 6.89 13.69 -0.82
C PHE A 201 6.34 12.85 0.34
N LEU A 202 5.17 12.24 0.12
CA LEU A 202 4.58 11.23 1.00
C LEU A 202 4.46 9.93 0.21
N GLU A 203 5.27 8.94 0.56
CA GLU A 203 5.34 7.68 -0.17
C GLU A 203 4.20 6.73 0.23
N SER A 204 3.99 6.60 1.53
CA SER A 204 2.96 5.74 2.13
C SER A 204 1.80 6.61 2.63
N ILE A 205 0.60 6.35 2.11
CA ILE A 205 -0.65 7.03 2.50
C ILE A 205 -1.35 6.29 3.65
N SER A 206 -2.29 6.96 4.32
CA SER A 206 -2.88 6.58 5.61
C SER A 206 -3.69 5.25 5.71
N HIS A 207 -3.43 4.25 4.87
CA HIS A 207 -4.05 2.91 4.95
C HIS A 207 -3.89 2.26 6.33
N PHE A 208 -2.65 2.05 6.79
CA PHE A 208 -2.40 1.48 8.13
C PHE A 208 -2.74 2.43 9.28
N PRO A 209 -2.44 3.74 9.21
CA PRO A 209 -2.96 4.69 10.19
C PRO A 209 -4.47 4.58 10.38
N TYR A 210 -5.26 4.45 9.30
CA TYR A 210 -6.71 4.24 9.41
C TYR A 210 -7.02 2.88 10.05
N ALA A 211 -6.35 1.81 9.60
CA ALA A 211 -6.47 0.47 10.17
C ALA A 211 -6.31 0.40 11.69
N PHE A 212 -5.33 1.13 12.19
CA PHE A 212 -4.99 1.14 13.60
C PHE A 212 -5.87 2.11 14.41
N GLY A 213 -6.82 2.77 13.76
CA GLY A 213 -7.70 3.77 14.35
C GLY A 213 -6.96 5.06 14.71
N TRP A 214 -5.84 5.37 14.07
CA TRP A 214 -5.07 6.59 14.34
C TRP A 214 -5.67 7.82 13.65
N VAL A 215 -6.32 7.64 12.51
CA VAL A 215 -6.90 8.72 11.72
C VAL A 215 -8.35 8.41 11.38
N ASP A 216 -9.12 9.46 11.10
CA ASP A 216 -10.48 9.35 10.59
C ASP A 216 -10.50 9.30 9.05
N GLU A 217 -11.69 9.09 8.47
CA GLU A 217 -11.88 8.97 7.02
C GLU A 217 -11.54 10.27 6.28
N SER A 218 -11.74 11.42 6.92
CA SER A 218 -11.39 12.72 6.33
C SER A 218 -9.87 12.83 6.13
N THR A 219 -9.10 12.49 7.16
CA THR A 219 -7.64 12.50 7.15
C THR A 219 -7.08 11.45 6.20
N TYR A 220 -7.74 10.28 6.13
CA TYR A 220 -7.41 9.27 5.14
C TYR A 220 -7.53 9.83 3.71
N LEU A 221 -8.67 10.45 3.39
CA LEU A 221 -8.92 11.05 2.08
C LEU A 221 -8.00 12.26 1.80
N ASP A 222 -7.63 13.04 2.81
CA ASP A 222 -6.65 14.13 2.69
C ASP A 222 -5.29 13.59 2.21
N ASP A 223 -4.80 12.48 2.77
CA ASP A 223 -3.54 11.85 2.38
C ASP A 223 -3.62 11.22 0.97
N VAL A 224 -4.73 10.54 0.65
CA VAL A 224 -4.99 9.97 -0.68
C VAL A 224 -5.00 11.08 -1.74
N SER A 225 -5.70 12.18 -1.47
CA SER A 225 -5.78 13.34 -2.36
C SER A 225 -4.43 14.02 -2.51
N TYR A 226 -3.72 14.25 -1.40
CA TYR A 226 -2.41 14.88 -1.40
C TYR A 226 -1.41 14.13 -2.28
N GLN A 227 -1.34 12.80 -2.18
CA GLN A 227 -0.41 12.02 -3.00
C GLN A 227 -0.79 12.06 -4.48
N ALA A 228 -2.08 11.98 -4.82
CA ALA A 228 -2.54 12.10 -6.20
C ALA A 228 -2.18 13.49 -6.78
N GLU A 229 -2.48 14.57 -6.06
CA GLU A 229 -2.13 15.93 -6.46
C GLU A 229 -0.63 16.14 -6.59
N TRP A 230 0.16 15.56 -5.69
CA TRP A 230 1.61 15.60 -5.75
C TRP A 230 2.12 14.93 -7.03
N LEU A 231 1.60 13.74 -7.38
CA LEU A 231 1.95 13.04 -8.61
C LEU A 231 1.53 13.84 -9.86
N SER A 232 0.35 14.47 -9.86
CA SER A 232 -0.08 15.38 -10.93
C SER A 232 0.89 16.55 -11.12
N LYS A 233 1.28 17.22 -10.03
CA LYS A 233 2.23 18.35 -10.07
C LYS A 233 3.61 17.90 -10.55
N ALA A 234 4.08 16.75 -10.07
CA ALA A 234 5.37 16.18 -10.47
C ALA A 234 5.35 15.82 -11.97
N ALA A 235 4.29 15.19 -12.48
CA ALA A 235 4.15 14.88 -13.90
C ALA A 235 4.21 16.15 -14.76
N LYS A 236 3.42 17.18 -14.39
CA LYS A 236 3.43 18.47 -15.07
C LYS A 236 4.82 19.11 -15.09
N TYR A 237 5.49 19.18 -13.93
CA TYR A 237 6.83 19.74 -13.82
C TYR A 237 7.82 18.98 -14.71
N LEU A 238 7.87 17.65 -14.56
CA LEU A 238 8.83 16.81 -15.24
C LEU A 238 8.61 16.79 -16.75
N MET A 239 7.38 16.64 -17.23
CA MET A 239 7.08 16.61 -18.66
C MET A 239 7.28 17.96 -19.34
N SER A 240 7.04 19.09 -18.65
CA SER A 240 7.24 20.42 -19.24
C SER A 240 8.71 20.84 -19.27
N LYS A 241 9.49 20.46 -18.26
CA LYS A 241 10.91 20.81 -18.17
C LYS A 241 11.84 19.86 -18.93
N ASN A 242 11.40 18.62 -19.13
CA ASN A 242 12.21 17.58 -19.73
C ASN A 242 11.52 17.05 -20.98
N GLY A 243 12.25 16.96 -22.10
CA GLY A 243 11.76 16.17 -23.23
C GLY A 243 11.63 14.71 -22.82
N TRP A 244 10.55 14.05 -23.22
CA TRP A 244 10.23 12.68 -22.83
C TRP A 244 9.68 11.88 -24.03
N ASP A 245 9.97 10.58 -24.04
CA ASP A 245 9.41 9.61 -24.97
C ASP A 245 8.50 8.60 -24.25
N LEU A 246 8.75 8.37 -22.95
CA LEU A 246 7.97 7.47 -22.11
C LEU A 246 7.88 8.00 -20.69
N TYR A 247 6.66 8.27 -20.23
CA TYR A 247 6.36 8.54 -18.83
C TYR A 247 5.54 7.39 -18.26
N MET A 248 5.94 6.86 -17.09
CA MET A 248 5.18 5.83 -16.38
C MET A 248 5.02 6.23 -14.93
N THR A 249 3.81 6.06 -14.40
CA THR A 249 3.53 6.24 -12.98
C THR A 249 2.56 5.19 -12.46
N HIS A 250 2.59 4.97 -11.16
CA HIS A 250 1.66 4.09 -10.47
C HIS A 250 1.16 4.75 -9.19
N TRP A 251 -0.14 4.63 -8.93
CA TRP A 251 -0.79 5.17 -7.75
C TRP A 251 -1.63 4.11 -7.05
N HIS A 252 -1.32 3.85 -5.78
CA HIS A 252 -1.89 2.76 -4.98
C HIS A 252 -3.18 3.17 -4.23
N GLY A 253 -3.75 4.33 -4.56
CA GLY A 253 -4.85 4.95 -3.78
C GLY A 253 -6.13 4.12 -3.77
N ILE A 254 -6.54 3.59 -4.93
CA ILE A 254 -7.76 2.80 -5.06
C ILE A 254 -7.65 1.48 -4.28
N ASP A 255 -6.55 0.72 -4.47
CA ASP A 255 -6.31 -0.54 -3.76
C ASP A 255 -6.37 -0.34 -2.24
N ASN A 256 -5.56 0.61 -1.72
CA ASN A 256 -5.56 0.95 -0.30
C ASN A 256 -6.96 1.32 0.21
N THR A 257 -7.73 2.03 -0.60
CA THR A 257 -9.10 2.45 -0.24
C THR A 257 -10.04 1.25 -0.24
N GLN A 258 -9.95 0.36 -1.22
CA GLN A 258 -10.82 -0.82 -1.31
C GLN A 258 -10.51 -1.84 -0.20
N HIS A 259 -9.25 -2.03 0.20
CA HIS A 259 -8.94 -2.80 1.42
C HIS A 259 -9.56 -2.14 2.66
N ALA A 260 -9.47 -0.81 2.74
CA ALA A 260 -9.94 -0.05 3.90
C ALA A 260 -11.43 0.27 3.92
N PHE A 261 -12.20 0.13 2.83
CA PHE A 261 -13.59 0.59 2.77
C PHE A 261 -14.53 -0.25 1.89
N LEU A 262 -14.04 -1.16 1.04
CA LEU A 262 -14.91 -2.08 0.31
C LEU A 262 -15.26 -3.27 1.24
N ARG A 263 -16.43 -3.20 1.90
CA ARG A 263 -16.82 -4.05 3.04
C ARG A 263 -17.82 -5.17 2.70
N PHE A 264 -17.69 -6.27 3.46
CA PHE A 264 -18.22 -7.65 3.26
C PHE A 264 -19.71 -7.84 3.40
N ASP A 265 -20.29 -7.24 4.42
CA ASP A 265 -21.67 -7.45 4.79
C ASP A 265 -22.18 -6.16 5.40
N LYS A 266 -23.08 -5.48 4.68
CA LYS A 266 -23.69 -4.26 5.21
C LYS A 266 -24.58 -4.55 6.43
N SER A 267 -24.92 -5.81 6.70
CA SER A 267 -25.70 -6.21 7.88
C SER A 267 -24.90 -6.16 9.18
N VAL A 268 -23.57 -6.20 9.13
CA VAL A 268 -22.69 -6.04 10.30
C VAL A 268 -22.20 -4.60 10.50
N LEU A 269 -22.51 -3.72 9.55
CA LEU A 269 -22.26 -2.29 9.64
C LEU A 269 -23.54 -1.57 10.04
N THR A 270 -23.38 -0.47 10.78
CA THR A 270 -24.44 0.51 10.87
C THR A 270 -24.72 1.14 9.49
N GLU A 271 -25.91 1.69 9.32
CA GLU A 271 -26.26 2.41 8.08
C GLU A 271 -25.27 3.56 7.79
N GLU A 272 -24.80 4.23 8.86
CA GLU A 272 -23.81 5.30 8.76
C GLU A 272 -22.45 4.78 8.27
N GLU A 273 -21.91 3.72 8.87
CA GLU A 273 -20.65 3.11 8.44
C GLU A 273 -20.69 2.61 6.99
N SER A 274 -21.83 2.07 6.55
CA SER A 274 -22.02 1.69 5.15
C SER A 274 -21.99 2.90 4.22
N LYS A 275 -22.66 4.00 4.57
CA LYS A 275 -22.66 5.24 3.77
C LYS A 275 -21.25 5.85 3.71
N ILE A 276 -20.53 5.83 4.82
CA ILE A 276 -19.14 6.29 4.90
C ILE A 276 -18.28 5.46 3.95
N SER A 277 -18.39 4.13 4.00
CA SER A 277 -17.63 3.20 3.15
C SER A 277 -17.88 3.46 1.66
N ASP A 278 -19.14 3.50 1.24
CA ASP A 278 -19.50 3.77 -0.16
C ASP A 278 -18.97 5.14 -0.61
N ARG A 279 -19.12 6.18 0.22
CA ARG A 279 -18.64 7.54 -0.06
C ARG A 279 -17.13 7.59 -0.22
N VAL A 280 -16.36 6.93 0.66
CA VAL A 280 -14.89 6.96 0.62
C VAL A 280 -14.36 6.20 -0.61
N VAL A 281 -14.96 5.06 -0.96
CA VAL A 281 -14.63 4.35 -2.21
C VAL A 281 -14.95 5.22 -3.42
N MET A 282 -16.13 5.83 -3.50
CA MET A 282 -16.47 6.71 -4.63
C MET A 282 -15.51 7.90 -4.72
N ARG A 283 -15.17 8.51 -3.59
CA ARG A 283 -14.25 9.65 -3.55
C ARG A 283 -12.85 9.29 -4.03
N SER A 284 -12.35 8.08 -3.76
CA SER A 284 -11.04 7.66 -4.28
C SER A 284 -11.04 7.50 -5.80
N TYR A 285 -12.15 7.06 -6.41
CA TYR A 285 -12.31 7.06 -7.88
C TYR A 285 -12.41 8.47 -8.47
N GLU A 286 -13.08 9.42 -7.80
CA GLU A 286 -13.09 10.82 -8.23
C GLU A 286 -11.67 11.43 -8.20
N ILE A 287 -10.89 11.10 -7.18
CA ILE A 287 -9.47 11.51 -7.10
C ILE A 287 -8.67 10.86 -8.23
N ALA A 288 -8.91 9.58 -8.53
CA ALA A 288 -8.27 8.86 -9.63
C ALA A 288 -8.58 9.48 -11.00
N ASP A 289 -9.84 9.83 -11.24
CA ASP A 289 -10.30 10.47 -12.47
C ASP A 289 -9.61 11.83 -12.65
N LYS A 290 -9.58 12.65 -11.59
CA LYS A 290 -8.86 13.91 -11.60
C LYS A 290 -7.36 13.72 -11.89
N LEU A 291 -6.72 12.74 -11.25
CA LEU A 291 -5.31 12.39 -11.49
C LEU A 291 -5.07 12.03 -12.96
N VAL A 292 -5.91 11.15 -13.54
CA VAL A 292 -5.83 10.78 -14.97
C VAL A 292 -6.00 12.02 -15.86
N GLY A 293 -6.99 12.87 -15.58
CA GLY A 293 -7.22 14.11 -16.32
C GLY A 293 -6.03 15.07 -16.25
N ASP A 294 -5.44 15.27 -15.07
CA ASP A 294 -4.24 16.10 -14.89
C ASP A 294 -3.02 15.53 -15.64
N MET A 295 -2.84 14.20 -15.64
CA MET A 295 -1.76 13.50 -16.36
C MET A 295 -1.91 13.66 -17.87
N VAL A 296 -3.12 13.45 -18.40
CA VAL A 296 -3.46 13.66 -19.81
C VAL A 296 -3.16 15.11 -20.21
N ASN A 297 -3.64 16.08 -19.43
CA ASN A 297 -3.39 17.50 -19.68
C ASN A 297 -1.89 17.85 -19.68
N SER A 298 -1.12 17.22 -18.78
CA SER A 298 0.33 17.43 -18.69
C SER A 298 1.06 16.90 -19.93
N ALA A 299 0.67 15.72 -20.41
CA ALA A 299 1.23 15.11 -21.61
C ALA A 299 0.93 15.94 -22.88
N THR A 300 -0.33 16.34 -23.08
CA THR A 300 -0.74 17.12 -24.26
C THR A 300 -0.15 18.53 -24.29
N ARG A 301 -0.05 19.21 -23.13
CA ARG A 301 0.58 20.55 -23.06
C ARG A 301 2.07 20.50 -23.35
N SER A 302 2.78 19.55 -22.77
CA SER A 302 4.22 19.34 -23.03
C SER A 302 4.49 19.08 -24.52
N ALA A 303 3.66 18.27 -25.18
CA ALA A 303 3.74 18.05 -26.62
C ALA A 303 3.54 19.35 -27.42
N THR A 304 2.64 20.23 -26.97
CA THR A 304 2.37 21.52 -27.64
C THR A 304 3.51 22.53 -27.45
N GLU A 305 4.05 22.64 -26.23
CA GLU A 305 5.12 23.60 -25.90
C GLU A 305 6.45 23.25 -26.56
N SER A 306 6.76 21.96 -26.69
CA SER A 306 8.01 21.49 -27.31
C SER A 306 8.03 21.63 -28.84
N MET A 307 6.87 21.69 -29.50
CA MET A 307 6.78 21.72 -30.97
C MET A 307 6.68 23.12 -31.60
N GLY A 308 6.61 24.20 -30.80
CA GLY A 308 6.56 25.57 -31.32
C GLY A 308 5.26 25.87 -32.06
N SER A 309 4.42 26.72 -31.47
CA SER A 309 3.14 27.17 -32.04
C SER A 309 3.29 27.63 -33.50
N THR A 310 2.83 26.82 -34.46
CA THR A 310 2.15 27.24 -35.70
C THR A 310 1.85 26.00 -36.57
N SER A 311 0.60 25.90 -36.98
CA SER A 311 0.03 24.95 -37.95
C SER A 311 -0.23 23.52 -37.46
N GLU A 312 -1.49 23.11 -37.64
CA GLU A 312 -2.05 21.75 -37.58
C GLU A 312 -1.00 20.64 -37.68
N LYS A 313 -0.74 19.88 -36.59
CA LYS A 313 -0.01 18.61 -36.68
C LYS A 313 -0.17 17.72 -35.45
N ASN A 314 -0.40 16.45 -35.75
CA ASN A 314 -0.66 15.29 -34.91
C ASN A 314 0.02 15.33 -33.52
N ASP A 315 -0.79 15.38 -32.47
CA ASP A 315 -0.37 14.93 -31.14
C ASP A 315 -0.01 13.44 -31.24
N ASP A 316 1.28 13.10 -31.26
CA ASP A 316 1.79 11.72 -31.34
C ASP A 316 1.81 11.02 -29.97
N THR A 317 1.06 11.55 -29.00
CA THR A 317 1.00 11.04 -27.64
C THR A 317 0.05 9.86 -27.52
N TYR A 318 0.56 8.78 -26.95
CA TYR A 318 -0.25 7.62 -26.54
C TYR A 318 -0.40 7.59 -25.02
N ILE A 319 -1.63 7.38 -24.56
CA ILE A 319 -2.00 7.32 -23.15
C ILE A 319 -2.58 5.94 -22.87
N PHE A 320 -2.03 5.27 -21.86
CA PHE A 320 -2.56 4.01 -21.33
C PHE A 320 -2.89 4.17 -19.84
N VAL A 321 -4.13 3.87 -19.46
CA VAL A 321 -4.56 3.76 -18.07
C VAL A 321 -4.84 2.29 -17.81
N ILE A 322 -4.09 1.69 -16.88
CA ILE A 322 -4.05 0.24 -16.67
C ILE A 322 -4.20 -0.05 -15.17
N SER A 323 -5.04 -1.01 -14.83
CA SER A 323 -5.08 -1.62 -13.50
C SER A 323 -4.21 -2.88 -13.48
N ASP A 324 -3.41 -3.08 -12.44
CA ASP A 324 -2.59 -4.28 -12.22
C ASP A 324 -3.41 -5.48 -11.74
N HIS A 325 -4.51 -5.22 -11.04
CA HIS A 325 -5.54 -6.20 -10.73
C HIS A 325 -6.89 -5.52 -10.48
N GLY A 326 -7.94 -6.33 -10.32
CA GLY A 326 -9.17 -5.90 -9.66
C GLY A 326 -9.18 -6.30 -8.18
N GLN A 327 -10.34 -6.22 -7.53
CA GLN A 327 -10.53 -6.59 -6.14
C GLN A 327 -11.93 -7.17 -5.92
N VAL A 328 -12.04 -8.21 -5.10
CA VAL A 328 -13.29 -8.93 -4.84
C VAL A 328 -13.56 -9.03 -3.35
N MET A 329 -14.83 -9.06 -2.96
CA MET A 329 -15.20 -9.27 -1.57
C MET A 329 -14.94 -10.73 -1.13
N GLY A 330 -14.33 -10.89 0.04
CA GLY A 330 -14.09 -12.20 0.68
C GLY A 330 -14.58 -12.26 2.12
N THR A 331 -15.74 -12.86 2.38
CA THR A 331 -16.46 -12.78 3.66
C THR A 331 -16.00 -13.80 4.71
N LYS A 332 -15.22 -14.81 4.32
CA LYS A 332 -14.89 -15.93 5.22
C LYS A 332 -13.42 -16.33 5.11
N ARG A 333 -12.70 -16.28 6.21
CA ARG A 333 -11.29 -16.70 6.28
C ARG A 333 -11.20 -18.21 6.49
N PHE A 334 -10.21 -18.83 5.84
CA PHE A 334 -9.83 -20.23 6.04
C PHE A 334 -8.34 -20.35 6.39
N PHE A 335 -8.03 -21.04 7.50
CA PHE A 335 -6.65 -21.22 7.97
C PHE A 335 -5.97 -22.43 7.32
N ILE A 336 -5.34 -22.23 6.15
CA ILE A 336 -4.79 -23.33 5.33
C ILE A 336 -3.69 -24.12 6.03
N ASN A 337 -2.78 -23.45 6.77
CA ASN A 337 -1.73 -24.17 7.49
C ASN A 337 -2.25 -24.91 8.72
N GLN A 338 -3.32 -24.44 9.36
CA GLN A 338 -4.02 -25.21 10.38
C GLN A 338 -4.64 -26.47 9.79
N TYR A 339 -5.20 -26.38 8.57
CA TYR A 339 -5.72 -27.54 7.85
C TYR A 339 -4.63 -28.56 7.48
N LEU A 340 -3.50 -28.09 6.94
CA LEU A 340 -2.33 -28.92 6.66
C LEU A 340 -1.79 -29.61 7.91
N TYR A 341 -1.80 -28.93 9.06
CA TYR A 341 -1.46 -29.51 10.35
C TYR A 341 -2.43 -30.62 10.75
N GLN A 342 -3.75 -30.39 10.67
CA GLN A 342 -4.78 -31.39 10.99
C GLN A 342 -4.70 -32.63 10.08
N ARG A 343 -4.30 -32.45 8.82
CA ARG A 343 -4.07 -33.53 7.85
C ARG A 343 -2.69 -34.19 7.98
N GLY A 344 -1.85 -33.70 8.89
CA GLY A 344 -0.57 -34.29 9.24
C GLY A 344 0.61 -33.90 8.35
N PHE A 345 0.44 -32.96 7.40
CA PHE A 345 1.52 -32.43 6.56
C PHE A 345 2.46 -31.51 7.34
N ILE A 346 1.92 -30.69 8.23
CA ILE A 346 2.70 -29.88 9.17
C ILE A 346 2.80 -30.63 10.49
N LYS A 347 4.00 -30.63 11.08
CA LYS A 347 4.26 -31.12 12.44
C LYS A 347 4.67 -29.96 13.32
N LEU A 348 4.27 -30.00 14.58
CA LEU A 348 4.63 -29.00 15.58
C LEU A 348 5.40 -29.69 16.70
N LYS A 349 6.38 -29.00 17.26
CA LYS A 349 7.11 -29.42 18.47
C LYS A 349 7.18 -28.27 19.47
N ARG A 350 7.52 -28.60 20.71
CA ARG A 350 7.92 -27.59 21.69
C ARG A 350 9.40 -27.34 21.54
N ASP A 351 9.75 -26.08 21.32
CA ASP A 351 11.14 -25.64 21.33
C ASP A 351 11.72 -25.83 22.74
N PRO A 352 12.79 -26.62 22.91
CA PRO A 352 13.30 -26.96 24.24
C PRO A 352 13.89 -25.76 24.99
N THR A 353 14.31 -24.70 24.27
CA THR A 353 14.92 -23.50 24.86
C THR A 353 13.88 -22.48 25.30
N SER A 354 12.92 -22.14 24.44
CA SER A 354 11.91 -21.11 24.69
C SER A 354 10.59 -21.66 25.23
N GLY A 355 10.37 -22.98 25.17
CA GLY A 355 9.11 -23.64 25.53
C GLY A 355 7.95 -23.38 24.56
N LYS A 356 8.16 -22.54 23.54
CA LYS A 356 7.14 -22.15 22.56
C LYS A 356 6.84 -23.30 21.61
N VAL A 357 5.60 -23.39 21.14
CA VAL A 357 5.24 -24.31 20.07
C VAL A 357 5.77 -23.73 18.75
N VAL A 358 6.55 -24.51 18.03
CA VAL A 358 7.18 -24.15 16.75
C VAL A 358 6.92 -25.25 15.72
N ILE A 359 7.12 -24.94 14.43
CA ILE A 359 7.07 -25.95 13.37
C ILE A 359 8.25 -26.90 13.55
N ASP A 360 7.97 -28.20 13.47
CA ASP A 360 8.99 -29.24 13.40
C ASP A 360 9.34 -29.53 11.95
N TRP A 361 10.28 -28.74 11.42
CA TRP A 361 10.63 -28.77 9.99
C TRP A 361 11.11 -30.15 9.52
N GLN A 362 11.89 -30.85 10.33
CA GLN A 362 12.43 -32.18 9.99
C GLN A 362 11.35 -33.24 9.71
N ASN A 363 10.15 -33.06 10.27
CA ASN A 363 9.02 -33.97 10.11
C ASN A 363 7.85 -33.35 9.33
N THR A 364 7.96 -32.09 8.91
CA THR A 364 6.93 -31.37 8.15
C THR A 364 7.15 -31.59 6.66
N GLN A 365 6.15 -32.14 5.97
CA GLN A 365 6.23 -32.47 4.54
C GLN A 365 5.88 -31.30 3.63
N ALA A 366 4.95 -30.44 4.03
CA ALA A 366 4.48 -29.32 3.20
C ALA A 366 3.87 -28.20 4.04
N PHE A 367 3.92 -26.98 3.51
CA PHE A 367 3.40 -25.77 4.16
C PHE A 367 2.94 -24.75 3.11
N ALA A 368 1.87 -24.03 3.40
CA ALA A 368 1.43 -22.90 2.59
C ALA A 368 2.20 -21.63 2.95
N GLN A 369 2.65 -20.90 1.93
CA GLN A 369 3.32 -19.62 2.08
C GLN A 369 2.96 -18.71 0.89
N GLY A 370 2.89 -17.40 1.14
CA GLY A 370 2.43 -16.44 0.13
C GLY A 370 0.91 -16.47 -0.01
N MET A 371 0.41 -16.21 -1.22
CA MET A 371 -1.04 -16.10 -1.47
C MET A 371 -1.66 -17.39 -2.01
N VAL A 372 -0.97 -18.09 -2.90
CA VAL A 372 -1.54 -19.16 -3.76
C VAL A 372 -0.63 -20.39 -3.87
N SER A 373 0.31 -20.58 -2.93
CA SER A 373 1.36 -21.58 -3.04
C SER A 373 1.45 -22.48 -1.81
N ILE A 374 1.53 -23.78 -2.05
CA ILE A 374 2.02 -24.79 -1.09
C ILE A 374 3.41 -25.21 -1.54
N TYR A 375 4.35 -25.14 -0.60
CA TYR A 375 5.71 -25.61 -0.74
C TYR A 375 5.82 -26.99 -0.08
N ILE A 376 6.46 -27.92 -0.77
CA ILE A 376 6.91 -29.20 -0.26
C ILE A 376 8.29 -28.98 0.35
N ASN A 377 8.48 -29.45 1.59
CA ASN A 377 9.74 -29.34 2.31
C ASN A 377 10.74 -30.39 1.77
N LEU A 378 11.35 -30.08 0.63
CA LEU A 378 12.13 -30.98 -0.21
C LEU A 378 13.60 -31.02 0.24
N LYS A 379 14.14 -32.23 0.39
CA LYS A 379 15.56 -32.46 0.70
C LYS A 379 16.45 -31.83 -0.37
N GLY A 380 17.42 -31.03 0.06
CA GLY A 380 18.37 -30.35 -0.81
C GLY A 380 17.91 -28.99 -1.34
N ARG A 381 16.64 -28.61 -1.14
CA ARG A 381 16.13 -27.27 -1.44
C ARG A 381 15.83 -26.50 -0.15
N GLU A 382 15.08 -27.10 0.77
CA GLU A 382 14.80 -26.53 2.07
C GLU A 382 15.86 -26.96 3.11
N PRO A 383 16.26 -26.08 4.06
CA PRO A 383 17.33 -26.38 5.02
C PRO A 383 17.11 -27.64 5.86
N GLU A 384 15.86 -27.94 6.22
CA GLU A 384 15.45 -29.12 6.99
C GLU A 384 14.44 -29.98 6.19
N GLY A 385 14.66 -30.10 4.88
CA GLY A 385 13.80 -30.87 3.97
C GLY A 385 13.52 -32.30 4.45
N SER A 386 12.25 -32.66 4.57
CA SER A 386 11.82 -33.99 5.01
C SER A 386 11.47 -34.93 3.85
N VAL A 387 11.06 -34.38 2.70
CA VAL A 387 10.58 -35.13 1.53
C VAL A 387 11.72 -35.39 0.56
N THR A 388 11.86 -36.62 0.08
CA THR A 388 12.90 -37.01 -0.89
C THR A 388 12.47 -36.64 -2.33
N PRO A 389 13.37 -36.11 -3.17
CA PRO A 389 13.08 -35.91 -4.60
C PRO A 389 12.68 -37.21 -5.30
N GLY A 390 11.87 -37.10 -6.37
CA GLY A 390 11.39 -38.24 -7.16
C GLY A 390 9.99 -38.68 -6.75
N ASP A 391 9.78 -39.99 -6.56
CA ASP A 391 8.45 -40.57 -6.35
C ASP A 391 7.75 -40.08 -5.07
N GLU A 392 8.51 -39.87 -3.99
CA GLU A 392 7.95 -39.34 -2.74
C GLU A 392 7.42 -37.91 -2.93
N TYR A 393 8.19 -37.04 -3.59
CA TYR A 393 7.75 -35.70 -3.96
C TYR A 393 6.48 -35.72 -4.82
N ASN A 394 6.43 -36.58 -5.85
CA ASN A 394 5.27 -36.71 -6.73
C ASN A 394 4.03 -37.17 -5.96
N ALA A 395 4.17 -38.16 -5.08
CA ALA A 395 3.09 -38.67 -4.25
C ALA A 395 2.59 -37.63 -3.24
N VAL A 396 3.47 -36.82 -2.64
CA VAL A 396 3.08 -35.72 -1.75
C VAL A 396 2.33 -34.63 -2.53
N SER A 397 2.82 -34.26 -3.71
CA SER A 397 2.17 -33.28 -4.59
C SER A 397 0.75 -33.71 -4.97
N GLU A 398 0.55 -34.98 -5.34
CA GLU A 398 -0.79 -35.54 -5.64
C GLU A 398 -1.72 -35.49 -4.43
N LYS A 399 -1.26 -35.96 -3.27
CA LYS A 399 -2.04 -35.91 -2.03
C LYS A 399 -2.45 -34.48 -1.65
N LEU A 400 -1.58 -33.49 -1.88
CA LEU A 400 -1.90 -32.09 -1.62
C LEU A 400 -2.98 -31.57 -2.58
N ILE A 401 -2.92 -31.92 -3.86
CA ILE A 401 -3.94 -31.55 -4.85
C ILE A 401 -5.29 -32.16 -4.48
N ASP A 402 -5.33 -33.46 -4.17
CA ASP A 402 -6.56 -34.14 -3.76
C ASP A 402 -7.15 -33.51 -2.50
N MET A 403 -6.30 -33.27 -1.49
CA MET A 403 -6.69 -32.58 -0.27
C MET A 403 -7.31 -31.20 -0.56
N LEU A 404 -6.70 -30.41 -1.44
CA LEU A 404 -7.22 -29.08 -1.81
C LEU A 404 -8.60 -29.17 -2.48
N TYR A 405 -8.83 -30.15 -3.37
CA TYR A 405 -10.12 -30.33 -4.03
C TYR A 405 -11.22 -30.90 -3.12
N ASP A 406 -10.83 -31.56 -2.02
CA ASP A 406 -11.73 -32.05 -0.98
C ASP A 406 -12.12 -30.98 0.06
N MET A 407 -11.44 -29.84 0.07
CA MET A 407 -11.78 -28.73 0.97
C MET A 407 -13.16 -28.15 0.65
N LYS A 408 -14.12 -28.44 1.53
CA LYS A 408 -15.48 -27.89 1.48
C LYS A 408 -15.81 -27.19 2.80
N ASP A 409 -16.54 -26.09 2.71
CA ASP A 409 -17.17 -25.49 3.87
C ASP A 409 -18.34 -26.38 4.33
N PRO A 410 -18.30 -26.95 5.55
CA PRO A 410 -19.35 -27.85 6.02
C PRO A 410 -20.70 -27.15 6.17
N ALA A 411 -20.74 -25.82 6.35
CA ALA A 411 -21.99 -25.07 6.50
C ALA A 411 -22.71 -24.87 5.16
N THR A 412 -21.97 -24.75 4.05
CA THR A 412 -22.54 -24.41 2.73
C THR A 412 -22.39 -25.52 1.69
N GLY A 413 -21.50 -26.50 1.92
CA GLY A 413 -21.12 -27.53 0.97
C GLY A 413 -20.24 -27.04 -0.19
N ILE A 414 -19.92 -25.74 -0.25
CA ILE A 414 -19.15 -25.13 -1.34
C ILE A 414 -17.67 -25.48 -1.20
N ARG A 415 -17.01 -25.79 -2.33
CA ARG A 415 -15.56 -25.99 -2.38
C ARG A 415 -14.80 -24.69 -2.13
N ILE A 416 -13.81 -24.74 -1.25
CA ILE A 416 -12.96 -23.59 -0.91
C ILE A 416 -11.95 -23.30 -2.02
N VAL A 417 -11.51 -24.33 -2.75
CA VAL A 417 -10.52 -24.22 -3.84
C VAL A 417 -11.21 -24.39 -5.19
N SER A 418 -10.90 -23.48 -6.11
CA SER A 418 -11.40 -23.45 -7.49
C SER A 418 -10.49 -24.21 -8.46
N LEU A 419 -9.19 -24.15 -8.22
CA LEU A 419 -8.13 -24.70 -9.04
C LEU A 419 -6.97 -25.09 -8.14
N ALA A 420 -6.39 -26.27 -8.36
CA ALA A 420 -5.12 -26.71 -7.80
C ALA A 420 -4.33 -27.45 -8.88
N LEU A 421 -3.09 -27.02 -9.12
CA LEU A 421 -2.20 -27.53 -10.17
C LEU A 421 -0.79 -27.74 -9.61
N ARG A 422 -0.01 -28.63 -10.21
CA ARG A 422 1.43 -28.72 -9.91
C ARG A 422 2.14 -27.55 -10.55
N ASN A 423 3.23 -27.10 -9.94
CA ASN A 423 4.09 -26.03 -10.44
C ASN A 423 4.39 -26.14 -11.94
N LYS A 424 4.82 -27.33 -12.40
CA LYS A 424 5.17 -27.58 -13.80
C LYS A 424 4.02 -27.39 -14.79
N ASP A 425 2.77 -27.49 -14.32
CA ASP A 425 1.58 -27.36 -15.16
C ASP A 425 1.07 -25.91 -15.19
N CYS A 426 1.69 -24.98 -14.43
CA CYS A 426 1.28 -23.58 -14.30
C CYS A 426 2.01 -22.61 -15.23
N GLU A 427 2.78 -23.09 -16.21
CA GLU A 427 3.57 -22.23 -17.10
C GLU A 427 2.68 -21.24 -17.86
N PHE A 428 1.51 -21.69 -18.34
CA PHE A 428 0.53 -20.83 -19.02
C PHE A 428 -0.11 -19.76 -18.13
N LEU A 429 0.03 -19.86 -16.80
CA LEU A 429 -0.42 -18.87 -15.82
C LEU A 429 0.71 -17.89 -15.43
N GLY A 430 1.94 -18.12 -15.90
CA GLY A 430 3.12 -17.38 -15.42
C GLY A 430 3.47 -17.69 -13.96
N LEU A 431 2.99 -18.81 -13.41
CA LEU A 431 3.15 -19.22 -12.01
C LEU A 431 3.90 -20.55 -11.88
N ALA A 432 4.89 -20.78 -12.75
CA ALA A 432 5.78 -21.92 -12.72
C ALA A 432 7.24 -21.50 -12.50
N GLY A 433 8.07 -22.46 -12.11
CA GLY A 433 9.52 -22.28 -11.94
C GLY A 433 9.99 -22.36 -10.49
N GLU A 434 11.28 -22.10 -10.29
CA GLU A 434 11.98 -22.38 -9.03
C GLU A 434 11.56 -21.47 -7.86
N ARG A 435 10.97 -20.31 -8.16
CA ARG A 435 10.54 -19.32 -7.14
C ARG A 435 9.08 -19.45 -6.74
N THR A 436 8.31 -20.31 -7.41
CA THR A 436 6.91 -20.57 -7.12
C THR A 436 6.77 -21.86 -6.29
N GLY A 437 5.69 -22.00 -5.52
CA GLY A 437 5.44 -23.22 -4.75
C GLY A 437 5.23 -24.46 -5.64
N ASP A 438 5.29 -25.64 -5.05
CA ASP A 438 5.18 -26.92 -5.76
C ASP A 438 3.75 -27.26 -6.18
N VAL A 439 2.77 -26.76 -5.42
CA VAL A 439 1.34 -26.80 -5.75
C VAL A 439 0.80 -25.38 -5.71
N ILE A 440 0.21 -24.96 -6.82
CA ILE A 440 -0.41 -23.64 -6.98
C ILE A 440 -1.92 -23.80 -6.95
N PHE A 441 -2.61 -22.92 -6.23
CA PHE A 441 -4.04 -23.03 -6.05
C PHE A 441 -4.73 -21.68 -5.94
N ALA A 442 -6.01 -21.64 -6.33
CA ALA A 442 -6.83 -20.44 -6.25
C ALA A 442 -8.10 -20.69 -5.41
N ALA A 443 -8.39 -19.81 -4.47
CA ALA A 443 -9.60 -19.84 -3.66
C ALA A 443 -10.85 -19.53 -4.50
N ASN A 444 -11.96 -20.18 -4.19
CA ASN A 444 -13.29 -19.73 -4.60
C ASN A 444 -13.72 -18.57 -3.70
N PRO A 445 -14.37 -17.52 -4.24
CA PRO A 445 -15.14 -16.61 -3.40
C PRO A 445 -16.21 -17.36 -2.60
N PRO A 446 -16.53 -16.91 -1.36
CA PRO A 446 -16.02 -15.71 -0.71
C PRO A 446 -14.80 -15.99 0.20
N TYR A 447 -14.07 -17.08 -0.02
CA TYR A 447 -13.02 -17.52 0.89
C TYR A 447 -11.71 -16.73 0.72
N VAL A 448 -11.10 -16.40 1.86
CA VAL A 448 -9.77 -15.79 1.98
C VAL A 448 -8.85 -16.73 2.73
N LEU A 449 -7.69 -17.03 2.19
CA LEU A 449 -6.75 -17.97 2.79
C LEU A 449 -5.79 -17.26 3.75
N ASP A 450 -5.54 -17.87 4.89
CA ASP A 450 -4.63 -17.38 5.91
C ASP A 450 -3.60 -18.44 6.31
N ASN A 451 -2.33 -18.07 6.26
CA ASN A 451 -1.20 -18.98 6.52
C ASN A 451 -0.91 -19.18 8.01
N ARG A 452 -1.61 -18.51 8.92
CA ARG A 452 -1.43 -18.71 10.37
C ARG A 452 -1.91 -20.10 10.78
N ILE A 453 -1.21 -20.69 11.74
CA ILE A 453 -1.65 -21.88 12.47
C ILE A 453 -2.25 -21.41 13.79
N ARG A 454 -3.54 -21.69 14.02
CA ARG A 454 -4.14 -21.56 15.33
C ARG A 454 -4.09 -22.93 16.00
N LEU A 455 -3.54 -22.98 17.21
CA LEU A 455 -3.48 -24.22 17.99
C LEU A 455 -4.87 -24.65 18.48
N GLU A 456 -5.79 -23.68 18.60
CA GLU A 456 -7.16 -23.86 19.07
C GLU A 456 -8.14 -23.02 18.22
N GLY A 457 -9.38 -23.50 18.10
CA GLY A 457 -10.46 -22.87 17.35
C GLY A 457 -10.71 -23.46 15.96
N ASP A 458 -11.79 -22.99 15.32
CA ASP A 458 -12.25 -23.49 14.03
C ASP A 458 -11.30 -23.12 12.87
N LEU A 459 -11.39 -23.90 11.79
CA LEU A 459 -10.70 -23.62 10.52
C LEU A 459 -11.23 -22.36 9.80
N PHE A 460 -12.38 -21.87 10.23
CA PHE A 460 -13.08 -20.75 9.62
C PHE A 460 -13.19 -19.58 10.60
N GLU A 461 -13.15 -18.38 10.06
CA GLU A 461 -13.42 -17.14 10.80
C GLU A 461 -14.18 -16.19 9.89
N ASP A 462 -15.35 -15.74 10.34
CA ASP A 462 -16.12 -14.74 9.60
C ASP A 462 -15.39 -13.40 9.63
N LEU A 463 -15.30 -12.76 8.47
CA LEU A 463 -14.56 -11.52 8.30
C LEU A 463 -15.49 -10.33 8.54
N VAL A 464 -15.47 -9.81 9.77
CA VAL A 464 -16.41 -8.78 10.24
C VAL A 464 -15.84 -7.35 10.14
N THR A 465 -14.51 -7.13 10.19
CA THR A 465 -13.95 -5.76 10.20
C THR A 465 -12.61 -5.57 9.47
N GLY A 466 -12.42 -4.33 9.04
CA GLY A 466 -11.63 -3.86 7.91
C GLY A 466 -10.11 -3.82 7.96
N LEU A 467 -9.45 -4.41 8.93
CA LEU A 467 -8.04 -4.76 8.73
C LEU A 467 -7.71 -6.08 9.40
N ARG A 468 -8.42 -7.09 8.90
CA ARG A 468 -7.97 -8.46 8.66
C ARG A 468 -9.05 -9.12 7.84
N GLY A 469 -9.17 -8.69 6.60
CA GLY A 469 -10.32 -8.95 5.75
C GLY A 469 -10.92 -7.61 5.44
N GLY A 470 -10.42 -6.96 4.39
CA GLY A 470 -11.13 -6.05 3.47
C GLY A 470 -11.31 -6.79 2.13
N SER A 471 -12.00 -6.22 1.14
CA SER A 471 -11.98 -6.82 -0.20
C SER A 471 -10.54 -7.23 -0.58
N VAL A 472 -10.38 -8.40 -1.19
CA VAL A 472 -9.08 -9.05 -1.39
C VAL A 472 -8.78 -9.20 -2.87
N HIS A 473 -7.51 -9.45 -3.16
CA HIS A 473 -7.05 -9.85 -4.47
C HIS A 473 -5.84 -10.79 -4.30
N GLY A 474 -5.42 -11.41 -5.40
CA GLY A 474 -4.24 -12.27 -5.45
C GLY A 474 -4.44 -13.71 -4.99
N GLN A 475 -5.63 -14.09 -4.50
CA GLN A 475 -5.94 -15.47 -4.09
C GLN A 475 -6.98 -16.17 -4.97
N GLN A 476 -7.78 -15.43 -5.75
CA GLN A 476 -8.82 -15.99 -6.61
C GLN A 476 -8.43 -15.90 -8.09
N LEU A 477 -9.16 -16.61 -8.96
CA LEU A 477 -8.88 -16.61 -10.39
C LEU A 477 -9.19 -15.23 -11.03
N PRO A 478 -8.40 -14.77 -12.03
CA PRO A 478 -8.62 -13.46 -12.69
C PRO A 478 -10.01 -13.29 -13.33
N SER A 479 -10.71 -14.39 -13.61
CA SER A 479 -12.04 -14.38 -14.21
C SER A 479 -13.17 -14.07 -13.22
N VAL A 480 -12.89 -14.05 -11.90
CA VAL A 480 -13.91 -13.83 -10.87
C VAL A 480 -14.55 -12.46 -11.05
N ASP A 481 -15.88 -12.47 -11.11
CA ASP A 481 -16.74 -11.32 -11.22
C ASP A 481 -17.97 -11.55 -10.34
N LEU A 482 -18.08 -10.75 -9.27
CA LEU A 482 -19.17 -10.79 -8.31
C LEU A 482 -20.12 -9.59 -8.50
N GLY A 483 -20.04 -8.92 -9.65
CA GLY A 483 -20.83 -7.73 -9.97
C GLY A 483 -20.56 -6.59 -9.00
N LYS A 484 -21.60 -6.12 -8.32
CA LYS A 484 -21.50 -5.03 -7.31
C LYS A 484 -20.54 -5.34 -6.15
N ASN A 485 -20.18 -6.62 -5.96
CA ASN A 485 -19.29 -7.08 -4.91
C ASN A 485 -17.81 -7.19 -5.37
N GLY A 486 -17.48 -6.61 -6.53
CA GLY A 486 -16.13 -6.53 -7.07
C GLY A 486 -15.82 -7.58 -8.13
N THR A 487 -14.71 -7.38 -8.83
CA THR A 487 -14.19 -8.27 -9.86
C THR A 487 -12.66 -8.27 -9.82
N LEU A 488 -12.03 -9.40 -10.13
CA LEU A 488 -10.57 -9.47 -10.33
C LEU A 488 -10.13 -9.04 -11.74
N ARG A 489 -11.08 -8.78 -12.64
CA ARG A 489 -10.78 -8.25 -13.96
C ARG A 489 -10.18 -6.86 -13.83
N SER A 490 -9.03 -6.66 -14.45
CA SER A 490 -8.40 -5.35 -14.57
C SER A 490 -8.98 -4.56 -15.73
N MET A 491 -8.80 -3.23 -15.67
CA MET A 491 -9.20 -2.30 -16.71
C MET A 491 -7.97 -1.85 -17.53
N VAL A 492 -8.16 -1.67 -18.83
CA VAL A 492 -7.21 -1.02 -19.73
C VAL A 492 -7.96 -0.03 -20.61
N ILE A 493 -7.51 1.22 -20.60
CA ILE A 493 -7.98 2.29 -21.48
C ILE A 493 -6.77 2.77 -22.29
N ALA A 494 -6.94 2.90 -23.61
CA ALA A 494 -5.91 3.42 -24.50
C ALA A 494 -6.47 4.60 -25.31
N HIS A 495 -5.66 5.64 -25.48
CA HIS A 495 -5.96 6.81 -26.30
C HIS A 495 -4.69 7.25 -27.04
N GLY A 496 -4.83 7.75 -28.27
CA GLY A 496 -3.71 8.27 -29.04
C GLY A 496 -3.89 8.12 -30.55
N PRO A 497 -2.87 8.47 -31.35
CA PRO A 497 -2.89 8.36 -32.79
C PRO A 497 -3.22 6.95 -33.26
N LYS A 498 -4.13 6.86 -34.24
CA LYS A 498 -4.55 5.58 -34.85
C LYS A 498 -5.10 4.56 -33.86
N ILE A 499 -5.39 4.90 -32.60
CA ILE A 499 -6.18 4.05 -31.70
C ILE A 499 -7.64 4.16 -32.13
N LYS A 500 -8.37 3.03 -32.19
CA LYS A 500 -9.78 3.03 -32.56
C LYS A 500 -10.63 3.76 -31.53
N LYS A 501 -11.43 4.74 -31.98
CA LYS A 501 -12.33 5.50 -31.11
C LYS A 501 -13.59 4.69 -30.78
N GLY A 502 -13.99 4.68 -29.51
CA GLY A 502 -15.21 3.98 -29.06
C GLY A 502 -15.13 2.45 -29.19
N TYR A 503 -13.93 1.90 -29.39
CA TYR A 503 -13.73 0.47 -29.51
C TYR A 503 -13.69 -0.19 -28.13
N VAL A 504 -14.61 -1.12 -27.91
CA VAL A 504 -14.59 -2.03 -26.76
C VAL A 504 -14.21 -3.40 -27.30
N ARG A 505 -13.16 -3.99 -26.74
CA ARG A 505 -12.67 -5.29 -27.18
C ARG A 505 -13.50 -6.40 -26.56
N ASP A 506 -14.03 -7.31 -27.39
CA ASP A 506 -14.90 -8.41 -26.93
C ASP A 506 -14.18 -9.45 -26.05
N LYS A 507 -12.85 -9.53 -26.15
CA LYS A 507 -12.02 -10.46 -25.39
C LYS A 507 -11.04 -9.71 -24.50
N PRO A 508 -10.72 -10.23 -23.30
CA PRO A 508 -9.68 -9.65 -22.46
C PRO A 508 -8.31 -9.77 -23.14
N ILE A 509 -7.42 -8.81 -22.86
CA ILE A 509 -5.99 -8.91 -23.15
C ILE A 509 -5.25 -9.45 -21.93
N ASN A 510 -4.06 -9.99 -22.12
CA ASN A 510 -3.19 -10.30 -20.98
C ASN A 510 -2.41 -9.06 -20.59
N MET A 511 -2.13 -8.89 -19.29
CA MET A 511 -1.33 -7.76 -18.81
C MET A 511 0.06 -7.72 -19.44
N ILE A 512 0.64 -8.90 -19.70
CA ILE A 512 1.94 -9.04 -20.35
C ILE A 512 1.96 -8.51 -21.80
N ASP A 513 0.80 -8.28 -22.43
CA ASP A 513 0.67 -7.74 -23.79
C ASP A 513 0.91 -6.21 -23.84
N ILE A 514 0.88 -5.52 -22.70
CA ILE A 514 1.08 -4.06 -22.63
C ILE A 514 2.50 -3.66 -23.03
N ALA A 515 3.51 -4.28 -22.42
CA ALA A 515 4.92 -3.92 -22.65
C ALA A 515 5.35 -4.06 -24.13
N PRO A 516 5.08 -5.16 -24.85
CA PRO A 516 5.38 -5.25 -26.28
C PRO A 516 4.55 -4.28 -27.12
N THR A 517 3.31 -3.95 -26.72
CA THR A 517 2.50 -2.94 -27.41
C THR A 517 3.09 -1.54 -27.29
N ILE A 518 3.54 -1.14 -26.09
CA ILE A 518 4.23 0.14 -25.89
C ILE A 518 5.57 0.15 -26.65
N ALA A 519 6.31 -0.96 -26.66
CA ALA A 519 7.55 -1.06 -27.45
C ALA A 519 7.31 -0.88 -28.95
N HIS A 520 6.22 -1.46 -29.48
CA HIS A 520 5.81 -1.27 -30.86
C HIS A 520 5.51 0.21 -31.18
N ILE A 521 4.76 0.90 -30.31
CA ILE A 521 4.48 2.35 -30.44
C ILE A 521 5.77 3.17 -30.46
N LEU A 522 6.72 2.85 -29.58
CA LEU A 522 8.01 3.54 -29.49
C LEU A 522 8.99 3.19 -30.64
N ASN A 523 8.58 2.29 -31.54
CA ASN A 523 9.41 1.73 -32.62
C ASN A 523 10.73 1.13 -32.10
N ILE A 524 10.64 0.32 -31.03
CA ILE A 524 11.77 -0.41 -30.45
C ILE A 524 11.43 -1.90 -30.32
N PRO A 525 12.44 -2.79 -30.24
CA PRO A 525 12.20 -4.18 -29.93
C PRO A 525 11.48 -4.36 -28.58
N PRO A 526 10.58 -5.34 -28.45
CA PRO A 526 9.96 -5.66 -27.16
C PRO A 526 11.03 -6.08 -26.13
N PRO A 527 10.72 -6.03 -24.82
CA PRO A 527 11.64 -6.55 -23.80
C PRO A 527 12.07 -7.98 -24.13
N LYS A 528 13.37 -8.29 -23.96
CA LYS A 528 13.97 -9.57 -24.39
C LYS A 528 13.23 -10.81 -23.87
N ASN A 529 12.69 -10.73 -22.65
CA ASN A 529 11.99 -11.83 -21.99
C ASN A 529 10.46 -11.63 -22.00
N SER A 530 9.94 -10.79 -22.90
CA SER A 530 8.50 -10.58 -23.04
C SER A 530 7.85 -11.81 -23.66
N GLU A 531 6.84 -12.35 -22.99
CA GLU A 531 6.01 -13.45 -23.49
C GLU A 531 4.68 -12.95 -24.08
N GLY A 532 4.34 -11.68 -23.82
CA GLY A 532 3.16 -11.05 -24.38
C GLY A 532 3.32 -10.72 -25.86
N LYS A 533 2.20 -10.35 -26.48
CA LYS A 533 2.11 -9.97 -27.89
C LYS A 533 1.62 -8.54 -28.06
N VAL A 534 1.93 -7.94 -29.20
CA VAL A 534 1.38 -6.63 -29.58
C VAL A 534 -0.12 -6.75 -29.80
N ILE A 535 -0.89 -5.83 -29.22
CA ILE A 535 -2.35 -5.79 -29.30
C ILE A 535 -2.75 -5.03 -30.59
N PHE A 536 -2.49 -5.64 -31.75
CA PHE A 536 -2.68 -4.99 -33.06
C PHE A 536 -4.12 -4.56 -33.33
N ASP A 537 -5.11 -5.23 -32.75
CA ASP A 537 -6.53 -4.90 -32.93
C ASP A 537 -6.95 -3.59 -32.25
N LEU A 538 -6.11 -2.98 -31.40
CA LEU A 538 -6.33 -1.61 -30.88
C LEU A 538 -6.16 -0.52 -31.95
N PHE A 539 -5.33 -0.78 -32.97
CA PHE A 539 -4.98 0.21 -33.99
C PHE A 539 -5.96 0.18 -35.17
N GLN A 540 -6.11 1.32 -35.84
CA GLN A 540 -6.92 1.53 -37.06
C GLN A 540 -6.28 0.95 -38.30
#